data_AF-A0A3N5MES9-F1
#
_entry.id   AF-A0A3N5MES9-F1
#
_cell.length_a   1.000
_cell.length_b   1.000
_cell.length_c   1.000
_cell.angle_alpha   90.00
_cell.angle_beta   90.00
_cell.angle_gamma   90.00
#
_symmetry.space_group_name_H-M   'P 1'
#
loop_
_entity.id
_entity.type
_entity.pdbx_description
1 polymer ?
#
loop_
_entity_poly.entity_id
_entity_poly.type
_entity_poly.pdbx_seq_one_letter_code
_entity_poly.pdbx_strand_id
1 'polypeptide(L)'
;MTGLKRKPFDIIAFDADDTLWHNETLYTSTKDRFFQLLAKYHSPETIASQLEKTELRNLDHFGYGIKGFTLSMIETAIEMTGGRILGSDIQKIIDFAREMLSANIQLFEHVQDTIPSLAQEYPLMLITKGDLFDQETKIARSGIGGYFTHVEIV
;
A
#
# COMPACT_ATOMS: atom_id res chain seq x y z
N MET A 1 25.57 17.59 -39.75
CA MET A 1 25.87 16.42 -38.91
C MET A 1 25.54 16.77 -37.47
N THR A 2 24.28 16.67 -37.07
CA THR A 2 23.86 16.85 -35.68
C THR A 2 24.10 15.52 -34.96
N GLY A 3 25.18 15.44 -34.19
CA GLY A 3 25.45 14.26 -33.36
C GLY A 3 24.29 14.08 -32.40
N LEU A 4 23.54 12.98 -32.53
CA LEU A 4 22.56 12.58 -31.52
C LEU A 4 23.32 12.47 -30.20
N LYS A 5 23.10 13.41 -29.28
CA LYS A 5 23.48 13.22 -27.88
C LYS A 5 22.70 11.99 -27.41
N ARG A 6 23.42 10.90 -27.18
CA ARG A 6 22.85 9.68 -26.60
C ARG A 6 22.19 10.07 -25.28
N LYS A 7 20.90 9.77 -25.11
CA LYS A 7 20.22 9.97 -23.84
C LYS A 7 20.95 9.15 -22.76
N PRO A 8 21.08 9.67 -21.53
CA PRO A 8 21.84 9.01 -20.46
C PRO A 8 21.20 7.71 -19.99
N PHE A 9 19.88 7.56 -20.16
CA PHE A 9 19.11 6.39 -19.76
C PHE A 9 18.15 5.97 -20.87
N ASP A 10 17.95 4.65 -21.01
CA ASP A 10 17.00 4.08 -21.96
C ASP A 10 15.56 4.06 -21.40
N ILE A 11 15.41 3.93 -20.08
CA ILE A 11 14.13 3.91 -19.36
C ILE A 11 14.32 4.48 -17.94
N ILE A 12 13.28 5.09 -17.38
CA ILE A 12 13.24 5.49 -15.97
C ILE A 12 12.12 4.70 -15.28
N ALA A 13 12.49 3.92 -14.25
CA ALA A 13 11.55 3.16 -13.44
C ALA A 13 11.26 3.89 -12.12
N PHE A 14 9.98 3.95 -11.74
CA PHE A 14 9.50 4.53 -10.49
C PHE A 14 8.89 3.45 -9.61
N ASP A 15 9.17 3.50 -8.31
CA ASP A 15 8.27 2.92 -7.32
C ASP A 15 6.98 3.75 -7.25
N ALA A 16 5.93 3.20 -6.63
CA ALA A 16 4.61 3.78 -6.60
C ALA A 16 4.23 4.32 -5.21
N ASP A 17 3.85 3.42 -4.29
CA ASP A 17 3.46 3.79 -2.94
C ASP A 17 4.60 4.52 -2.21
N ASP A 18 4.28 5.65 -1.60
CA ASP A 18 5.22 6.52 -0.86
C ASP A 18 6.38 7.10 -1.72
N THR A 19 6.27 6.98 -3.05
CA THR A 19 7.12 7.67 -4.04
C THR A 19 6.30 8.62 -4.93
N LEU A 20 5.21 8.12 -5.50
CA LEU A 20 4.30 8.89 -6.38
C LEU A 20 3.08 9.40 -5.64
N TRP A 21 2.58 8.65 -4.66
CA TRP A 21 1.44 9.02 -3.82
C TRP A 21 1.61 8.53 -2.39
N HIS A 22 0.91 9.19 -1.47
CA HIS A 22 0.90 8.80 -0.06
C HIS A 22 0.17 7.46 0.14
N ASN A 23 0.80 6.55 0.89
CA ASN A 23 0.22 5.25 1.22
C ASN A 23 0.42 4.87 2.70
N GLU A 24 1.60 5.10 3.29
CA GLU A 24 1.89 4.72 4.68
C GLU A 24 0.93 5.34 5.71
N THR A 25 0.43 6.55 5.46
CA THR A 25 -0.56 7.20 6.34
C THR A 25 -1.85 6.38 6.49
N LEU A 26 -2.24 5.62 5.46
CA LEU A 26 -3.40 4.71 5.53
C LEU A 26 -3.12 3.53 6.47
N TYR A 27 -1.92 2.95 6.39
CA TYR A 27 -1.51 1.86 7.26
C TYR A 27 -1.39 2.30 8.71
N THR A 28 -0.69 3.42 8.96
CA THR A 28 -0.54 3.98 10.31
C THR A 28 -1.90 4.31 10.94
N SER A 29 -2.77 5.04 10.25
CA SER A 29 -4.10 5.39 10.79
C SER A 29 -4.99 4.17 11.05
N THR A 30 -4.87 3.13 10.22
CA THR A 30 -5.59 1.87 10.41
C THR A 30 -5.05 1.09 11.61
N LYS A 31 -3.73 1.04 11.78
CA LYS A 31 -3.08 0.43 12.97
C LYS A 31 -3.56 1.09 14.25
N ASP A 32 -3.64 2.41 14.30
CA ASP A 32 -4.13 3.15 15.48
C ASP A 32 -5.58 2.76 15.83
N ARG A 33 -6.46 2.68 14.83
CA ARG A 33 -7.87 2.24 15.03
C ARG A 33 -7.95 0.79 15.48
N PHE A 34 -7.10 -0.08 14.95
CA PHE A 34 -6.99 -1.47 15.37
C PHE A 34 -6.51 -1.59 16.82
N PHE A 35 -5.53 -0.80 17.24
CA PHE A 35 -5.05 -0.77 18.63
C PHE A 35 -6.15 -0.32 19.59
N GLN A 36 -6.91 0.73 19.21
CA GLN A 36 -8.06 1.18 19.99
C GLN A 36 -9.15 0.10 20.11
N LEU A 37 -9.40 -0.67 19.04
CA LEU A 37 -10.37 -1.77 19.05
C LEU A 37 -9.98 -2.86 20.08
N LEU A 38 -8.68 -3.11 20.24
CA LEU A 38 -8.15 -4.14 21.14
C LEU A 38 -7.69 -3.61 22.50
N ALA A 39 -7.80 -2.30 22.78
CA ALA A 39 -7.26 -1.67 23.98
C ALA A 39 -7.82 -2.21 25.31
N LYS A 40 -9.01 -2.84 25.29
CA LYS A 40 -9.60 -3.51 26.46
C LYS A 40 -8.93 -4.85 26.80
N TYR A 41 -8.13 -5.41 25.89
CA TYR A 41 -7.48 -6.70 26.06
C TYR A 41 -6.00 -6.55 26.41
N HIS A 42 -5.28 -5.67 25.72
CA HIS A 42 -3.83 -5.51 25.85
C HIS A 42 -3.39 -4.07 25.59
N SER A 43 -2.14 -3.73 25.96
CA SER A 43 -1.57 -2.41 25.68
C SER A 43 -1.28 -2.22 24.18
N PRO A 44 -1.27 -0.98 23.65
CA PRO A 44 -0.93 -0.70 22.26
C PRO A 44 0.41 -1.30 21.83
N GLU A 45 1.43 -1.26 22.69
CA GLU A 45 2.77 -1.80 22.38
C GLU A 45 2.74 -3.32 22.23
N THR A 46 1.95 -4.00 23.06
CA THR A 46 1.76 -5.45 22.99
C THR A 46 1.01 -5.83 21.71
N ILE A 47 -0.03 -5.07 21.35
CA ILE A 47 -0.81 -5.29 20.13
C ILE A 47 0.06 -5.04 18.89
N ALA A 48 0.83 -3.96 18.87
CA ALA A 48 1.75 -3.64 17.79
C ALA A 48 2.78 -4.76 17.57
N SER A 49 3.42 -5.22 18.65
CA SER A 49 4.42 -6.30 18.56
C SER A 49 3.81 -7.61 18.09
N GLN A 50 2.58 -7.95 18.51
CA GLN A 50 1.91 -9.16 18.04
C GLN A 50 1.49 -9.04 16.58
N LEU A 51 0.95 -7.89 16.17
CA LEU A 51 0.56 -7.65 14.78
C LEU A 51 1.77 -7.77 13.84
N GLU A 52 2.91 -7.17 14.19
CA GLU A 52 4.15 -7.27 13.41
C GLU A 52 4.58 -8.73 13.22
N LYS A 53 4.55 -9.55 14.29
CA LYS A 53 4.89 -10.98 14.20
C LYS A 53 3.93 -11.74 13.29
N THR A 54 2.65 -11.43 13.36
CA THR A 54 1.63 -12.05 12.50
C THR A 54 1.83 -11.63 11.04
N GLU A 55 2.06 -10.34 10.77
CA GLU A 55 2.35 -9.83 9.43
C GLU A 55 3.59 -10.52 8.82
N LEU A 56 4.68 -10.63 9.58
CA LEU A 56 5.91 -11.31 9.13
C LEU A 56 5.68 -12.79 8.84
N ARG A 57 4.94 -13.51 9.69
CA ARG A 57 4.58 -14.91 9.46
C ARG A 57 3.72 -15.09 8.22
N ASN A 58 2.82 -14.15 7.96
CA ASN A 58 1.85 -14.22 6.87
C ASN A 58 2.40 -13.73 5.53
N LEU A 59 3.56 -13.10 5.53
CA LEU A 59 4.17 -12.57 4.31
C LEU A 59 4.39 -13.66 3.24
N ASP A 60 4.84 -14.84 3.66
CA ASP A 60 5.07 -15.99 2.76
C ASP A 60 3.77 -16.58 2.18
N HIS A 61 2.62 -16.28 2.79
CA HIS A 61 1.32 -16.83 2.38
C HIS A 61 0.47 -15.83 1.59
N PHE A 62 0.45 -14.57 2.01
CA PHE A 62 -0.44 -13.55 1.47
C PHE A 62 0.29 -12.43 0.75
N GLY A 63 1.63 -12.40 0.80
CA GLY A 63 2.43 -11.33 0.23
C GLY A 63 2.16 -9.97 0.88
N TYR A 64 2.54 -8.91 0.18
CA TYR A 64 2.33 -7.53 0.61
C TYR A 64 0.94 -7.02 0.20
N GLY A 65 0.43 -6.03 0.94
CA GLY A 65 -0.77 -5.27 0.57
C GLY A 65 -1.92 -5.38 1.57
N ILE A 66 -2.97 -4.60 1.33
CA ILE A 66 -4.07 -4.39 2.28
C ILE A 66 -4.79 -5.69 2.65
N LYS A 67 -4.95 -6.62 1.71
CA LYS A 67 -5.61 -7.91 1.98
C LYS A 67 -4.83 -8.77 2.97
N GLY A 68 -3.52 -8.95 2.76
CA GLY A 68 -2.66 -9.69 3.69
C GLY A 68 -2.58 -9.01 5.07
N PHE A 69 -2.51 -7.69 5.08
CA PHE A 69 -2.57 -6.88 6.30
C PHE A 69 -3.89 -7.09 7.08
N THR A 70 -5.01 -7.11 6.37
CA THR A 70 -6.34 -7.33 6.96
C THR A 70 -6.47 -8.72 7.58
N LEU A 71 -6.00 -9.76 6.88
CA LEU A 71 -5.97 -11.12 7.42
C LEU A 71 -5.12 -11.20 8.68
N SER A 72 -3.96 -10.52 8.68
CA SER A 72 -3.06 -10.47 9.84
C SER A 72 -3.69 -9.74 11.03
N MET A 73 -4.45 -8.66 10.80
CA MET A 73 -5.22 -8.00 11.87
C MET A 73 -6.30 -8.92 12.46
N ILE A 74 -7.05 -9.63 11.61
CA ILE A 74 -8.09 -10.58 12.06
C ILE A 74 -7.47 -11.70 12.90
N GLU A 75 -6.40 -12.33 12.41
CA GLU A 75 -5.70 -13.42 13.11
C GLU A 75 -5.13 -12.95 14.45
N THR A 76 -4.43 -11.81 14.45
CA THR A 76 -3.90 -11.18 15.67
C THR A 76 -5.01 -10.93 16.68
N ALA A 77 -6.16 -10.41 16.25
CA ALA A 77 -7.27 -10.12 17.13
C ALA A 77 -7.90 -11.41 17.72
N ILE A 78 -7.98 -12.48 16.94
CA ILE A 78 -8.45 -13.79 17.43
C ILE A 78 -7.48 -14.35 18.47
N GLU A 79 -6.18 -14.36 18.16
CA GLU A 79 -5.13 -14.87 19.05
C GLU A 79 -5.08 -14.11 20.39
N MET A 80 -4.99 -12.77 20.32
CA MET A 80 -4.84 -11.93 21.51
C MET A 80 -6.06 -11.94 22.43
N THR A 81 -7.24 -12.24 21.88
CA THR A 81 -8.48 -12.38 22.66
C THR A 81 -8.77 -13.81 23.10
N GLY A 82 -7.96 -14.78 22.69
CA GLY A 82 -8.24 -16.21 22.89
C GLY A 82 -9.59 -16.62 22.30
N GLY A 83 -9.93 -16.08 21.12
CA GLY A 83 -11.19 -16.35 20.42
C GLY A 83 -12.42 -15.62 20.97
N ARG A 84 -12.28 -14.72 21.95
CA ARG A 84 -13.40 -13.97 22.55
C ARG A 84 -13.79 -12.69 21.82
N ILE A 85 -13.06 -12.32 20.77
CA ILE A 85 -13.43 -11.18 19.92
C ILE A 85 -14.82 -11.41 19.31
N LEU A 86 -15.64 -10.37 19.28
CA LEU A 86 -16.99 -10.44 18.72
C LEU A 86 -16.94 -10.38 17.19
N GLY A 87 -17.88 -11.04 16.53
CA GLY A 87 -18.02 -10.95 15.07
C GLY A 87 -18.20 -9.50 14.58
N SER A 88 -18.83 -8.64 15.38
CA SER A 88 -18.95 -7.21 15.08
C SER A 88 -17.61 -6.47 15.10
N ASP A 89 -16.65 -6.91 15.92
CA ASP A 89 -15.32 -6.31 15.96
C ASP A 89 -14.47 -6.79 14.78
N ILE A 90 -14.63 -8.06 14.36
CA ILE A 90 -14.04 -8.55 13.09
C ILE A 90 -14.60 -7.78 11.89
N GLN A 91 -15.91 -7.49 11.87
CA GLN A 91 -16.51 -6.69 10.81
C GLN A 91 -15.88 -5.29 10.72
N LYS A 92 -15.58 -4.65 11.85
CA LYS A 92 -14.87 -3.34 11.86
C LYS A 92 -13.49 -3.44 11.21
N ILE A 93 -12.73 -4.51 11.45
CA ILE A 93 -11.41 -4.73 10.81
C ILE A 93 -11.57 -4.82 9.28
N ILE A 94 -12.58 -5.55 8.82
CA ILE A 94 -12.91 -5.65 7.38
C ILE A 94 -13.31 -4.28 6.82
N ASP A 95 -14.06 -3.49 7.58
CA ASP A 95 -14.47 -2.14 7.17
C ASP A 95 -13.27 -1.19 7.08
N PHE A 96 -12.29 -1.29 7.99
CA PHE A 96 -11.04 -0.52 7.89
C PHE A 96 -10.31 -0.83 6.58
N ALA A 97 -10.23 -2.11 6.20
CA ALA A 97 -9.62 -2.53 4.94
C ALA A 97 -10.35 -1.96 3.71
N ARG A 98 -11.69 -1.95 3.74
CA ARG A 98 -12.50 -1.35 2.68
C ARG A 98 -12.25 0.14 2.54
N GLU A 99 -12.15 0.83 3.68
CA GLU A 99 -11.79 2.26 3.70
C GLU A 99 -10.42 2.49 3.07
N MET A 100 -9.40 1.70 3.43
CA MET A 100 -8.05 1.78 2.82
C MET A 100 -8.09 1.58 1.30
N LEU A 101 -8.77 0.54 0.80
CA LEU A 101 -8.89 0.23 -0.64
C LEU A 101 -9.63 1.35 -1.41
N SER A 102 -10.58 2.00 -0.75
CA SER A 102 -11.38 3.08 -1.35
C SER A 102 -10.75 4.48 -1.22
N ALA A 103 -9.66 4.61 -0.46
CA ALA A 103 -9.04 5.90 -0.16
C ALA A 103 -8.65 6.69 -1.42
N ASN A 104 -8.72 8.02 -1.32
CA ASN A 104 -8.33 8.89 -2.42
C ASN A 104 -6.82 8.77 -2.67
N ILE A 105 -6.43 8.72 -3.95
CA ILE A 105 -5.02 8.73 -4.33
C ILE A 105 -4.54 10.17 -4.26
N GLN A 106 -3.68 10.45 -3.28
CA GLN A 106 -3.07 11.76 -3.10
C GLN A 106 -1.63 11.71 -3.59
N LEU A 107 -1.37 12.31 -4.76
CA LEU A 107 -0.02 12.44 -5.30
C LEU A 107 0.85 13.30 -4.41
N PHE A 108 2.16 13.02 -4.36
CA PHE A 108 3.12 13.95 -3.74
C PHE A 108 3.23 15.25 -4.53
N GLU A 109 3.71 16.29 -3.86
CA GLU A 109 4.02 17.57 -4.48
C GLU A 109 4.93 17.37 -5.71
N HIS A 110 4.61 18.08 -6.79
CA HIS A 110 5.30 18.02 -8.08
C HIS A 110 5.20 16.72 -8.89
N VAL A 111 4.62 15.62 -8.38
CA VAL A 111 4.46 14.39 -9.18
C VAL A 111 3.61 14.64 -10.41
N GLN A 112 2.55 15.44 -10.27
CA GLN A 112 1.65 15.79 -11.37
C GLN A 112 2.33 16.58 -12.50
N ASP A 113 3.43 17.27 -12.22
CA ASP A 113 4.22 18.00 -13.22
C ASP A 113 5.43 17.18 -13.71
N THR A 114 6.05 16.41 -12.81
CA THR A 114 7.29 15.67 -13.06
C THR A 114 7.06 14.50 -14.01
N ILE A 115 6.01 13.70 -13.78
CA ILE A 115 5.74 12.51 -14.60
C ILE A 115 5.44 12.88 -16.06
N PRO A 116 4.55 13.83 -16.38
CA PRO A 116 4.33 14.24 -17.76
C PRO A 116 5.58 14.83 -18.42
N SER A 117 6.38 15.61 -17.68
CA SER A 117 7.62 16.21 -18.19
C SER A 117 8.64 15.14 -18.59
N LEU A 118 8.88 14.17 -17.69
CA LEU A 118 9.82 13.08 -17.97
C LEU A 118 9.32 12.15 -19.08
N ALA A 119 8.01 11.93 -19.20
CA ALA A 119 7.43 11.11 -20.26
C ALA A 119 7.64 11.68 -21.67
N GLN A 120 7.91 12.99 -21.81
CA GLN A 120 8.31 13.58 -23.08
C GLN A 120 9.74 13.20 -23.50
N GLU A 121 10.58 12.86 -22.52
CA GLU A 121 11.99 12.59 -22.73
C GLU A 121 12.38 11.12 -22.58
N TYR A 122 11.69 10.33 -21.75
CA TYR A 122 12.05 8.94 -21.48
C TYR A 122 10.79 8.07 -21.46
N PRO A 123 10.88 6.82 -21.96
CA PRO A 123 9.92 5.79 -21.58
C PRO A 123 9.92 5.65 -20.06
N LEU A 124 8.73 5.62 -19.47
CA LEU A 124 8.57 5.45 -18.03
C LEU A 124 8.06 4.03 -17.73
N MET A 125 8.58 3.45 -16.65
CA MET A 125 8.12 2.21 -16.06
C MET A 125 7.67 2.47 -14.62
N LEU A 126 6.61 1.81 -14.19
CA LEU A 126 6.24 1.71 -12.79
C LEU A 126 6.52 0.29 -12.33
N ILE A 127 7.24 0.14 -11.22
CA ILE A 127 7.53 -1.14 -10.59
C ILE A 127 7.20 -1.04 -9.11
N THR A 128 6.27 -1.86 -8.63
CA THR A 128 5.86 -1.78 -7.23
C THR A 128 5.52 -3.15 -6.66
N LYS A 129 5.56 -3.25 -5.33
CA LYS A 129 5.17 -4.47 -4.61
C LYS A 129 3.71 -4.41 -4.21
N GLY A 130 3.11 -5.58 -4.06
CA GLY A 130 1.84 -5.74 -3.34
C GLY A 130 0.75 -6.36 -4.17
N ASP A 131 -0.48 -6.14 -3.73
CA ASP A 131 -1.63 -6.77 -4.35
C ASP A 131 -1.89 -6.21 -5.76
N LEU A 132 -1.96 -7.10 -6.75
CA LEU A 132 -2.18 -6.76 -8.15
C LEU A 132 -3.39 -5.84 -8.35
N PHE A 133 -4.54 -6.22 -7.80
CA PHE A 133 -5.79 -5.48 -8.03
C PHE A 133 -5.78 -4.11 -7.32
N ASP A 134 -5.22 -4.04 -6.11
CA ASP A 134 -5.03 -2.78 -5.39
C ASP A 134 -4.13 -1.82 -6.19
N GLN A 135 -2.94 -2.29 -6.61
CA GLN A 135 -2.00 -1.45 -7.35
C GLN A 135 -2.55 -1.01 -8.71
N GLU A 136 -3.19 -1.90 -9.48
CA GLU A 136 -3.87 -1.52 -10.74
C GLU A 136 -4.95 -0.45 -10.50
N THR A 137 -5.71 -0.58 -9.43
CA THR A 137 -6.75 0.40 -9.05
C THR A 137 -6.14 1.74 -8.66
N LYS A 138 -5.06 1.76 -7.87
CA LYS A 138 -4.34 2.98 -7.51
C LYS A 138 -3.77 3.67 -8.74
N ILE A 139 -3.12 2.94 -9.63
CA ILE A 139 -2.55 3.47 -10.88
C ILE A 139 -3.65 4.09 -11.75
N ALA A 140 -4.77 3.41 -11.94
CA ALA A 140 -5.89 3.92 -12.73
C ALA A 140 -6.50 5.21 -12.12
N ARG A 141 -6.60 5.27 -10.78
CA ARG A 141 -7.19 6.41 -10.06
C ARG A 141 -6.20 7.57 -9.84
N SER A 142 -4.90 7.33 -9.97
CA SER A 142 -3.84 8.34 -9.77
C SER A 142 -3.89 9.49 -10.78
N GLY A 143 -4.51 9.28 -11.95
CA GLY A 143 -4.50 10.22 -13.07
C GLY A 143 -3.19 10.28 -13.85
N ILE A 144 -2.14 9.57 -13.42
CA ILE A 144 -0.82 9.53 -14.08
C ILE A 144 -0.49 8.19 -14.74
N GLY A 145 -1.34 7.17 -14.57
CA GLY A 145 -1.10 5.83 -15.12
C GLY A 145 -0.82 5.79 -16.63
N GLY A 146 -1.44 6.69 -17.40
CA GLY A 146 -1.26 6.78 -18.86
C GLY A 146 0.13 7.22 -19.33
N TYR A 147 1.01 7.70 -18.44
CA TYR A 147 2.38 8.07 -18.77
C TYR A 147 3.37 6.90 -18.70
N PHE A 148 2.97 5.78 -18.10
CA PHE A 148 3.84 4.61 -17.95
C PHE A 148 3.62 3.62 -19.10
N THR A 149 4.71 3.33 -19.82
CA THR A 149 4.72 2.34 -20.92
C THR A 149 4.80 0.91 -20.43
N HIS A 150 5.28 0.72 -19.20
CA HIS A 150 5.41 -0.57 -18.53
C HIS A 150 4.95 -0.44 -17.08
N VAL A 151 4.21 -1.44 -16.61
CA VAL A 151 3.77 -1.56 -15.22
C VAL A 151 4.09 -2.98 -14.78
N GLU A 152 4.85 -3.11 -13.71
CA GLU A 152 5.21 -4.39 -13.09
C GLU A 152 4.78 -4.37 -11.62
N ILE A 153 3.95 -5.33 -11.23
CA ILE A 153 3.46 -5.48 -9.85
C ILE A 153 3.91 -6.85 -9.33
N VAL A 154 4.72 -6.87 -8.27
CA VAL A 154 5.41 -8.07 -7.75
C VAL A 154 5.10 -8.42 -6.29
#